data_AF-A0A519I914-F1
#
_entry.id   AF-A0A519I914-F1
#
_cell.length_a   1.000
_cell.length_b   1.000
_cell.length_c   1.000
_cell.angle_alpha   90.00
_cell.angle_beta   90.00
_cell.angle_gamma   90.00
#
_symmetry.space_group_name_H-M   'P 1'
#
loop_
_entity.id
_entity.type
_entity.pdbx_description
1 polymer ?
#
loop_
_entity_poly.entity_id
_entity_poly.type
_entity_poly.pdbx_seq_one_letter_code
_entity_poly.pdbx_strand_id
1 'polypeptide(L)'
;MTGVTRPLRVGLMYLTLGLVAACGGGGGGDAGSGSVPATPTAAASGPLQLGALGWPAELTYPRHIALIASGGDGKLSWSVECGPGLGCAVVNGMLEMESRAEGALARVPVTATVTDGTGARASVSTVISVWPKIMTSGLHTLAGATDRPGPQLLIITDGYPEDDAGFVLDTASAIVDSMFGHPEIAAHRSAWNIHVAHVPSPVSAEGGLAGSSRFGMNSCPTSSSLLACVQPWTVRQFAALYLPNYTDVLVLANDSLHPDGLTKEGIAVVSRFRDTVTSAVHELGHSFAGLGDEYVLPGGRLPNVLPPPPDQPNITRATDLEHIPWKHWIEPGTPLPTQLSDPVTVGLYEGAYTMPAGYFRPTASSFMRVSAGNGQVGPVNGEAWALQVYAKGGAWRRMSPATGSPLDRLAQPADGWRFVAEPLMDRTICETRWYVNGVERAEQRGAVELRLSDAGALEVRVDLVDLTGRIRKNRGVASSLTWTVR
;
A
#
# COMPACT_ATOMS: atom_id res chain seq x y z
N MET A 1 35.24 -10.52 -32.96
CA MET A 1 35.94 -9.26 -32.64
C MET A 1 34.91 -8.15 -32.58
N THR A 2 35.12 -7.22 -31.64
CA THR A 2 34.35 -6.00 -31.32
C THR A 2 32.94 -6.19 -30.75
N GLY A 3 32.91 -6.44 -29.43
CA GLY A 3 31.76 -6.08 -28.59
C GLY A 3 31.71 -4.59 -28.35
N VAL A 4 30.49 -4.05 -28.29
CA VAL A 4 30.21 -2.69 -27.85
C VAL A 4 29.23 -2.80 -26.68
N THR A 5 29.75 -2.73 -25.47
CA THR A 5 28.97 -2.51 -24.25
C THR A 5 28.74 -1.00 -24.11
N ARG A 6 27.46 -0.59 -24.01
CA ARG A 6 27.07 0.75 -23.56
C ARG A 6 26.43 0.62 -22.17
N PRO A 7 26.82 1.41 -21.17
CA PRO A 7 26.14 1.42 -19.88
C PRO A 7 24.89 2.32 -19.96
N LEU A 8 23.74 1.80 -19.55
CA LEU A 8 22.56 2.60 -19.26
C LEU A 8 22.72 3.25 -17.89
N ARG A 9 22.80 4.59 -17.87
CA ARG A 9 22.64 5.40 -16.66
C ARG A 9 21.14 5.61 -16.44
N VAL A 10 20.59 5.03 -15.38
CA VAL A 10 19.32 5.46 -14.79
C VAL A 10 19.66 6.33 -13.58
N GLY A 11 19.60 7.64 -13.75
CA GLY A 11 19.72 8.59 -12.64
C GLY A 11 18.33 8.85 -12.07
N LEU A 12 18.02 8.25 -10.92
CA LEU A 12 16.82 8.55 -10.15
C LEU A 12 17.16 9.70 -9.18
N MET A 13 16.68 10.91 -9.49
CA MET A 13 16.91 12.12 -8.70
C MET A 13 15.79 12.22 -7.65
N TYR A 14 16.08 11.88 -6.39
CA TYR A 14 15.15 12.15 -5.28
C TYR A 14 15.33 13.59 -4.80
N LEU A 15 14.30 14.41 -4.98
CA LEU A 15 14.22 15.77 -4.44
C LEU A 15 13.56 15.69 -3.05
N THR A 16 14.35 15.79 -1.97
CA THR A 16 13.83 15.94 -0.61
C THR A 16 13.52 17.41 -0.33
N LEU A 17 12.24 17.78 -0.31
CA LEU A 17 11.78 19.05 0.26
C LEU A 17 11.65 18.88 1.78
N GLY A 18 12.60 19.44 2.54
CA GLY A 18 12.48 19.60 3.98
C GLY A 18 11.70 20.88 4.32
N LEU A 19 10.48 20.74 4.82
CA LEU A 19 9.79 21.83 5.52
C LEU A 19 10.43 22.00 6.91
N VAL A 20 11.01 23.17 7.18
CA VAL A 20 11.30 23.63 8.54
C VAL A 20 10.33 24.76 8.86
N ALA A 21 9.38 24.48 9.74
CA ALA A 21 8.58 25.50 10.41
C ALA A 21 9.42 26.12 11.53
N ALA A 22 9.60 27.44 11.49
CA ALA A 22 10.05 28.21 12.64
C ALA A 22 9.15 29.44 12.79
N CYS A 23 8.45 29.50 13.91
CA CYS A 23 7.69 30.67 14.37
C CYS A 23 8.63 31.74 14.95
N GLY A 24 8.29 33.01 14.74
CA GLY A 24 8.50 34.07 15.73
C GLY A 24 9.38 35.28 15.34
N GLY A 25 8.73 36.40 15.05
CA GLY A 25 9.03 37.68 15.73
C GLY A 25 9.92 38.73 15.04
N GLY A 26 9.27 39.65 14.32
CA GLY A 26 9.35 41.12 14.51
C GLY A 26 10.67 41.92 14.33
N GLY A 27 10.61 42.97 13.50
CA GLY A 27 11.43 44.20 13.65
C GLY A 27 11.93 44.77 12.33
N GLY A 28 11.55 46.01 11.99
CA GLY A 28 11.80 46.63 10.68
C GLY A 28 13.17 47.30 10.50
N GLY A 29 13.41 47.87 9.30
CA GLY A 29 14.45 48.88 9.05
C GLY A 29 15.28 48.71 7.78
N ASP A 30 14.91 49.48 6.74
CA ASP A 30 15.67 50.09 5.62
C ASP A 30 17.01 49.56 5.03
N ALA A 31 16.97 49.47 3.69
CA ALA A 31 17.90 49.93 2.64
C ALA A 31 19.43 49.69 2.70
N GLY A 32 19.97 49.09 1.62
CA GLY A 32 21.36 49.34 1.18
C GLY A 32 22.09 48.21 0.42
N SER A 33 22.17 48.35 -0.90
CA SER A 33 23.26 47.95 -1.82
C SER A 33 24.06 46.64 -1.62
N GLY A 34 23.94 45.76 -2.62
CA GLY A 34 25.00 44.98 -3.27
C GLY A 34 26.16 44.39 -2.46
N SER A 35 26.16 43.07 -2.30
CA SER A 35 27.39 42.27 -2.36
C SER A 35 27.07 40.81 -2.72
N VAL A 36 27.98 40.23 -3.49
CA VAL A 36 28.07 38.84 -3.99
C VAL A 36 27.60 37.81 -2.96
N PRO A 37 26.88 36.73 -3.33
CA PRO A 37 26.63 35.64 -2.39
C PRO A 37 27.96 35.01 -2.00
N ALA A 38 28.33 35.22 -0.74
CA ALA A 38 29.46 34.60 -0.08
C ALA A 38 29.32 33.08 -0.19
N THR A 39 30.40 32.45 -0.61
CA THR A 39 30.70 31.04 -0.48
C THR A 39 30.32 30.55 0.93
N PRO A 40 29.52 29.48 1.10
CA PRO A 40 29.29 28.93 2.43
C PRO A 40 30.61 28.31 2.91
N THR A 41 31.25 28.99 3.86
CA THR A 41 32.38 28.44 4.61
C THR A 41 31.96 28.34 6.07
N ALA A 42 31.60 27.14 6.52
CA ALA A 42 31.88 26.63 7.86
C ALA A 42 31.51 25.15 7.89
N ALA A 43 32.53 24.33 8.11
CA ALA A 43 32.44 22.89 8.33
C ALA A 43 31.46 22.57 9.47
N ALA A 44 30.77 21.43 9.36
CA ALA A 44 29.91 20.90 10.39
C ALA A 44 30.74 20.40 11.60
N SER A 45 31.34 21.29 12.39
CA SER A 45 32.07 20.91 13.61
C SER A 45 31.10 20.64 14.76
N GLY A 46 30.42 19.50 14.70
CA GLY A 46 29.57 18.95 15.76
C GLY A 46 29.86 17.46 15.96
N PRO A 47 29.49 16.87 17.10
CA PRO A 47 29.65 15.42 17.32
C PRO A 47 28.93 14.64 16.22
N LEU A 48 29.56 13.56 15.75
CA LEU A 48 28.97 12.67 14.75
C LEU A 48 27.67 12.07 15.29
N GLN A 49 26.57 12.25 14.57
CA GLN A 49 25.24 11.76 14.93
C GLN A 49 24.60 11.00 13.78
N LEU A 50 23.95 9.88 14.14
CA LEU A 50 23.10 9.12 13.23
C LEU A 50 21.71 9.74 13.19
N GLY A 51 21.19 9.95 11.99
CA GLY A 51 19.78 10.31 11.79
C GLY A 51 18.85 9.15 12.14
N ALA A 52 17.57 9.44 12.30
CA ALA A 52 16.55 8.40 12.47
C ALA A 52 16.53 7.50 11.22
N LEU A 53 16.88 6.23 11.40
CA LEU A 53 16.79 5.23 10.35
C LEU A 53 15.40 4.60 10.38
N GLY A 54 14.74 4.54 9.23
CA GLY A 54 13.44 3.89 9.04
C GLY A 54 13.56 2.37 9.04
N TRP A 55 14.01 1.80 10.17
CA TRP A 55 14.19 0.36 10.32
C TRP A 55 12.88 -0.41 10.09
N PRO A 56 12.87 -1.44 9.25
CA PRO A 56 11.71 -2.30 9.14
C PRO A 56 11.57 -3.14 10.42
N ALA A 57 10.39 -3.16 11.03
CA ALA A 57 10.12 -4.08 12.15
C ALA A 57 10.17 -5.56 11.72
N GLU A 58 9.85 -5.82 10.44
CA GLU A 58 9.91 -7.12 9.81
C GLU A 58 10.58 -7.02 8.44
N LEU A 59 11.54 -7.90 8.15
CA LEU A 59 12.14 -8.03 6.83
C LEU A 59 11.57 -9.26 6.13
N THR A 60 10.76 -9.00 5.12
CA THR A 60 10.08 -10.03 4.34
C THR A 60 10.57 -10.08 2.88
N TYR A 61 11.25 -9.03 2.40
CA TYR A 61 11.85 -8.91 1.07
C TYR A 61 13.10 -8.01 1.09
N PRO A 62 13.87 -7.90 -0.01
CA PRO A 62 15.01 -7.00 -0.07
C PRO A 62 14.64 -5.55 0.30
N ARG A 63 15.46 -4.90 1.11
CA ARG A 63 15.24 -3.52 1.55
C ARG A 63 16.43 -2.66 1.21
N HIS A 64 16.16 -1.44 0.78
CA HIS A 64 17.14 -0.37 0.70
C HIS A 64 16.76 0.71 1.72
N ILE A 65 17.60 0.94 2.71
CA ILE A 65 17.40 1.94 3.77
C ILE A 65 18.42 3.05 3.55
N ALA A 66 17.95 4.28 3.36
CA ALA A 66 18.84 5.43 3.29
C ALA A 66 19.56 5.62 4.62
N LEU A 67 20.89 5.68 4.58
CA LEU A 67 21.72 5.93 5.75
C LEU A 67 21.98 7.43 5.86
N ILE A 68 21.55 8.03 6.95
CA ILE A 68 21.65 9.48 7.17
C ILE A 68 22.47 9.72 8.44
N ALA A 69 23.46 10.61 8.34
CA ALA A 69 24.25 11.07 9.48
C ALA A 69 24.61 12.55 9.29
N SER A 70 24.87 13.23 10.41
CA SER A 70 25.23 14.65 10.46
C SER A 70 26.38 14.89 11.45
N GLY A 71 27.11 15.99 11.28
CA GLY A 71 28.30 16.29 12.08
C GLY A 71 29.57 15.58 11.57
N GLY A 72 30.65 15.63 12.36
CA GLY A 72 31.97 15.11 11.95
C GLY A 72 32.67 15.98 10.90
N ASP A 73 33.78 15.50 10.35
CA ASP A 73 34.59 16.23 9.36
C ASP A 73 34.03 16.22 7.92
N GLY A 74 32.82 15.68 7.74
CA GLY A 74 32.14 15.54 6.45
C GLY A 74 32.61 14.36 5.59
N LYS A 75 33.60 13.58 6.02
CA LYS A 75 34.06 12.37 5.31
C LYS A 75 33.48 11.12 5.97
N LEU A 76 32.26 10.76 5.57
CA LEU A 76 31.54 9.65 6.20
C LEU A 76 31.82 8.33 5.48
N SER A 77 32.04 7.28 6.28
CA SER A 77 32.12 5.89 5.85
C SER A 77 31.16 5.05 6.69
N TRP A 78 30.56 4.03 6.07
CA TRP A 78 29.53 3.21 6.69
C TRP A 78 29.95 1.75 6.74
N SER A 79 29.57 1.08 7.82
CA SER A 79 29.64 -0.37 7.96
C SER A 79 28.35 -0.89 8.57
N VAL A 80 27.91 -2.07 8.13
CA VAL A 80 26.76 -2.76 8.69
C VAL A 80 27.14 -4.17 9.13
N GLU A 81 26.57 -4.61 10.25
CA GLU A 81 26.64 -5.98 10.73
C GLU A 81 25.23 -6.54 10.89
N CYS A 82 24.99 -7.73 10.32
CA CYS A 82 23.73 -8.44 10.43
C CYS A 82 23.94 -9.82 11.02
N GLY A 83 23.02 -10.24 11.89
CA GLY A 83 23.02 -11.59 12.44
C GLY A 83 22.73 -12.67 11.39
N PRO A 84 22.83 -13.95 11.78
CA PRO A 84 22.61 -15.09 10.89
C PRO A 84 21.23 -15.06 10.19
N GLY A 85 21.17 -15.57 8.95
CA GLY A 85 19.93 -15.62 8.17
C GLY A 85 19.57 -14.30 7.48
N LEU A 86 20.44 -13.29 7.54
CA LEU A 86 20.25 -11.99 6.92
C LEU A 86 21.51 -11.54 6.17
N GLY A 87 21.40 -11.33 4.87
CA GLY A 87 22.43 -10.65 4.10
C GLY A 87 22.25 -9.14 4.23
N CYS A 88 23.34 -8.40 4.40
CA CYS A 88 23.29 -6.95 4.28
C CYS A 88 24.60 -6.35 3.78
N ALA A 89 24.49 -5.22 3.10
CA ALA A 89 25.61 -4.47 2.53
C ALA A 89 25.29 -2.98 2.50
N VAL A 90 26.32 -2.13 2.42
CA VAL A 90 26.12 -0.71 2.11
C VAL A 90 26.53 -0.47 0.67
N VAL A 91 25.58 -0.05 -0.16
CA VAL A 91 25.79 0.23 -1.59
C VAL A 91 25.32 1.66 -1.84
N ASN A 92 26.22 2.52 -2.33
CA ASN A 92 25.92 3.92 -2.67
C ASN A 92 25.23 4.73 -1.54
N GLY A 93 25.59 4.47 -0.28
CA GLY A 93 24.99 5.15 0.88
C GLY A 93 23.62 4.62 1.31
N MET A 94 23.16 3.51 0.71
CA MET A 94 21.99 2.77 1.14
C MET A 94 22.40 1.46 1.81
N LEU A 95 21.78 1.15 2.94
CA LEU A 95 21.83 -0.18 3.54
C LEU A 95 20.88 -1.09 2.77
N GLU A 96 21.46 -2.07 2.09
CA GLU A 96 20.76 -3.16 1.43
C GLU A 96 20.63 -4.34 2.39
N MET A 97 19.45 -4.94 2.49
CA MET A 97 19.19 -6.08 3.37
C MET A 97 18.35 -7.11 2.62
N GLU A 98 18.74 -8.38 2.66
CA GLU A 98 18.00 -9.48 2.03
C GLU A 98 17.89 -10.66 2.99
N SER A 99 16.66 -11.18 3.16
CA SER A 99 16.45 -12.42 3.91
C SER A 99 17.20 -13.59 3.25
N ARG A 100 18.01 -14.28 4.05
CA ARG A 100 18.64 -15.56 3.73
C ARG A 100 18.11 -16.67 4.65
N ALA A 101 17.03 -16.40 5.37
CA ALA A 101 16.46 -17.35 6.31
C ALA A 101 15.73 -18.44 5.53
N GLU A 102 16.12 -19.69 5.74
CA GLU A 102 15.36 -20.87 5.36
C GLU A 102 14.63 -21.37 6.61
N GLY A 103 13.30 -21.54 6.59
CA GLY A 103 12.56 -22.14 7.71
C GLY A 103 11.60 -21.21 8.45
N ALA A 104 11.71 -21.06 9.77
CA ALA A 104 10.77 -20.28 10.59
C ALA A 104 11.18 -18.79 10.71
N LEU A 105 10.30 -17.95 11.25
CA LEU A 105 10.60 -16.55 11.57
C LEU A 105 11.86 -16.44 12.45
N ALA A 106 12.85 -15.67 11.99
CA ALA A 106 14.08 -15.42 12.72
C ALA A 106 14.11 -13.97 13.22
N ARG A 107 14.46 -13.74 14.50
CA ARG A 107 14.72 -12.37 14.98
C ARG A 107 16.20 -12.06 14.89
N VAL A 108 16.57 -11.13 14.03
CA VAL A 108 17.96 -10.88 13.65
C VAL A 108 18.38 -9.46 14.09
N PRO A 109 19.45 -9.32 14.89
CA PRO A 109 20.00 -8.01 15.21
C PRO A 109 20.70 -7.41 13.99
N VAL A 110 20.54 -6.11 13.81
CA VAL A 110 21.19 -5.33 12.74
C VAL A 110 21.79 -4.09 13.36
N THR A 111 23.06 -3.84 13.07
CA THR A 111 23.80 -2.68 13.57
C THR A 111 24.39 -1.91 12.41
N ALA A 112 23.98 -0.64 12.26
CA ALA A 112 24.61 0.29 11.34
C ALA A 112 25.58 1.18 12.12
N THR A 113 26.79 1.36 11.59
CA THR A 113 27.83 2.23 12.16
C THR A 113 28.33 3.20 11.11
N VAL A 114 28.42 4.47 11.48
CA VAL A 114 29.05 5.53 10.68
C VAL A 114 30.37 5.92 11.34
N THR A 115 31.40 6.11 10.53
CA THR A 115 32.73 6.59 10.94
C THR A 115 33.10 7.82 10.11
N ASP A 116 33.53 8.90 10.76
CA ASP A 116 34.04 10.09 10.06
C ASP A 116 35.53 9.98 9.71
N GLY A 117 36.09 10.96 9.00
CA GLY A 117 37.49 10.96 8.57
C GLY A 117 38.49 11.18 9.70
N THR A 118 38.03 11.52 10.90
CA THR A 118 38.85 11.58 12.12
C THR A 118 38.86 10.25 12.88
N GLY A 119 37.97 9.32 12.50
CA GLY A 119 37.79 8.02 13.15
C GLY A 119 36.74 8.02 14.26
N ALA A 120 35.99 9.11 14.46
CA ALA A 120 34.87 9.13 15.40
C ALA A 120 33.74 8.23 14.87
N ARG A 121 33.05 7.51 15.77
CA ARG A 121 32.01 6.53 15.41
C ARG A 121 30.69 6.79 16.12
N ALA A 122 29.60 6.52 15.41
CA ALA A 122 28.26 6.41 15.98
C ALA A 122 27.59 5.13 15.45
N SER A 123 26.84 4.44 16.30
CA SER A 123 26.16 3.18 15.95
C SER A 123 24.71 3.17 16.43
N VAL A 124 23.85 2.48 15.70
CA VAL A 124 22.48 2.17 16.10
C VAL A 124 22.17 0.72 15.81
N SER A 125 21.53 0.04 16.76
CA SER A 125 21.14 -1.36 16.65
C SER A 125 19.64 -1.52 16.77
N THR A 126 19.08 -2.41 15.98
CA THR A 126 17.68 -2.84 16.07
C THR A 126 17.58 -4.35 15.95
N VAL A 127 16.44 -4.92 16.31
CA VAL A 127 16.11 -6.32 16.04
C VAL A 127 14.97 -6.33 15.04
N ILE A 128 15.18 -7.01 13.92
CA ILE A 128 14.16 -7.16 12.89
C ILE A 128 13.68 -8.61 12.84
N SER A 129 12.40 -8.80 12.61
CA SER A 129 11.85 -10.14 12.36
C SER A 129 12.03 -10.49 10.88
N VAL A 130 12.98 -11.36 10.57
CA VAL A 130 13.26 -11.87 9.23
C VAL A 130 12.38 -13.07 8.94
N TRP A 131 11.56 -12.96 7.91
CA TRP A 131 10.72 -14.07 7.46
C TRP A 131 11.48 -14.96 6.47
N PRO A 132 11.16 -16.27 6.46
CA PRO A 132 11.83 -17.22 5.59
C PRO A 132 11.57 -16.95 4.12
N LYS A 133 12.59 -17.16 3.30
CA LYS A 133 12.45 -17.24 1.85
C LYS A 133 11.90 -18.62 1.51
N ILE A 134 10.59 -18.71 1.26
CA ILE A 134 10.01 -19.93 0.70
C ILE A 134 10.27 -19.90 -0.81
N MET A 135 11.17 -20.76 -1.27
CA MET A 135 11.43 -21.04 -2.68
C MET A 135 10.85 -22.41 -2.98
N THR A 136 9.53 -22.50 -3.13
CA THR A 136 8.97 -23.62 -3.91
C THR A 136 9.09 -23.28 -5.39
N SER A 137 9.05 -24.28 -6.27
CA SER A 137 9.14 -24.06 -7.72
C SER A 137 8.10 -23.01 -8.20
N GLY A 138 8.54 -21.77 -8.41
CA GLY A 138 7.74 -20.71 -9.03
C GLY A 138 6.91 -19.81 -8.09
N LEU A 139 7.01 -19.88 -6.76
CA LEU A 139 6.37 -18.91 -5.85
C LEU A 139 7.37 -18.34 -4.84
N HIS A 140 7.44 -17.01 -4.78
CA HIS A 140 8.26 -16.25 -3.85
C HIS A 140 7.36 -15.44 -2.92
N THR A 141 7.64 -15.41 -1.63
CA THR A 141 6.93 -14.55 -0.69
C THR A 141 7.75 -13.29 -0.44
N LEU A 142 7.18 -12.13 -0.77
CA LEU A 142 7.76 -10.82 -0.45
C LEU A 142 7.27 -10.32 0.90
N ALA A 143 6.06 -10.62 1.35
CA ALA A 143 5.54 -10.17 2.64
C ALA A 143 4.65 -11.22 3.29
N GLY A 144 4.72 -11.37 4.60
CA GLY A 144 3.86 -12.27 5.35
C GLY A 144 4.08 -13.75 5.06
N ALA A 145 3.00 -14.53 4.96
CA ALA A 145 3.03 -15.96 4.67
C ALA A 145 1.75 -16.40 3.94
N THR A 146 1.82 -17.52 3.24
CA THR A 146 0.70 -18.05 2.44
C THR A 146 -0.47 -18.55 3.28
N ASP A 147 -0.25 -18.90 4.55
CA ASP A 147 -1.26 -19.38 5.50
C ASP A 147 -1.65 -18.33 6.57
N ARG A 148 -0.97 -17.17 6.56
CA ARG A 148 -1.26 -16.09 7.50
C ARG A 148 -2.58 -15.41 7.12
N PRO A 149 -3.50 -15.17 8.08
CA PRO A 149 -4.69 -14.36 7.84
C PRO A 149 -4.34 -12.95 7.36
N GLY A 150 -5.21 -12.37 6.51
CA GLY A 150 -5.01 -11.06 5.90
C GLY A 150 -5.07 -11.10 4.37
N PRO A 151 -5.00 -9.95 3.69
CA PRO A 151 -5.00 -9.90 2.24
C PRO A 151 -3.82 -10.67 1.67
N GLN A 152 -4.07 -11.40 0.60
CA GLN A 152 -3.12 -12.23 -0.13
C GLN A 152 -2.98 -11.68 -1.54
N LEU A 153 -1.99 -10.82 -1.77
CA LEU A 153 -1.70 -10.28 -3.10
C LEU A 153 -0.75 -11.22 -3.84
N LEU A 154 -1.18 -11.73 -4.99
CA LEU A 154 -0.30 -12.46 -5.90
C LEU A 154 0.06 -11.58 -7.10
N ILE A 155 1.36 -11.29 -7.24
CA ILE A 155 1.94 -10.70 -8.44
C ILE A 155 2.35 -11.85 -9.35
N ILE A 156 1.77 -11.96 -10.53
CA ILE A 156 2.03 -13.06 -11.47
C ILE A 156 2.48 -12.51 -12.81
N THR A 157 3.37 -13.20 -13.51
CA THR A 157 3.93 -12.68 -14.77
C THR A 157 3.31 -13.30 -16.00
N ASP A 158 3.24 -12.53 -17.08
CA ASP A 158 2.99 -13.05 -18.43
C ASP A 158 3.98 -12.45 -19.44
N GLY A 159 4.39 -13.24 -20.42
CA GLY A 159 5.29 -12.81 -21.50
C GLY A 159 6.77 -12.71 -21.14
N TYR A 160 7.19 -13.04 -19.91
CA TYR A 160 8.60 -13.06 -19.50
C TYR A 160 9.20 -14.47 -19.68
N PRO A 161 10.38 -14.62 -20.32
CA PRO A 161 11.17 -15.86 -20.31
C PRO A 161 11.67 -16.25 -18.92
N GLU A 162 12.09 -17.51 -18.75
CA GLU A 162 12.62 -18.06 -17.49
C GLU A 162 13.79 -17.24 -16.92
N ASP A 163 14.70 -16.78 -17.78
CA ASP A 163 15.91 -16.05 -17.38
C ASP A 163 15.60 -14.65 -16.79
N ASP A 164 14.36 -14.15 -16.92
CA ASP A 164 13.93 -12.85 -16.40
C ASP A 164 13.41 -12.91 -14.95
N ALA A 165 13.47 -14.07 -14.27
CA ALA A 165 12.99 -14.23 -12.91
C ALA A 165 13.56 -13.20 -11.91
N GLY A 166 14.84 -12.81 -12.07
CA GLY A 166 15.46 -11.77 -11.25
C GLY A 166 14.84 -10.38 -11.48
N PHE A 167 14.69 -9.99 -12.75
CA PHE A 167 14.06 -8.73 -13.12
C PHE A 167 12.62 -8.63 -12.60
N VAL A 168 11.87 -9.74 -12.67
CA VAL A 168 10.50 -9.84 -12.15
C VAL A 168 10.46 -9.59 -10.65
N LEU A 169 11.37 -10.21 -9.90
CA LEU A 169 11.42 -10.07 -8.45
C LEU A 169 11.79 -8.65 -8.03
N ASP A 170 12.75 -8.03 -8.70
CA ASP A 170 13.15 -6.64 -8.46
C ASP A 170 12.00 -5.68 -8.76
N THR A 171 11.31 -5.87 -9.89
CA THR A 171 10.15 -5.06 -10.30
C THR A 171 9.01 -5.21 -9.29
N ALA A 172 8.69 -6.43 -8.87
CA ALA A 172 7.67 -6.68 -7.87
C ALA A 172 8.04 -6.03 -6.52
N SER A 173 9.31 -6.10 -6.11
CA SER A 173 9.78 -5.44 -4.89
C SER A 173 9.62 -3.92 -4.96
N ALA A 174 9.95 -3.31 -6.11
CA ALA A 174 9.76 -1.88 -6.34
C ALA A 174 8.28 -1.46 -6.31
N ILE A 175 7.36 -2.28 -6.84
CA ILE A 175 5.92 -2.07 -6.73
C ILE A 175 5.47 -2.07 -5.28
N VAL A 176 5.91 -3.05 -4.49
CA VAL A 176 5.55 -3.15 -3.07
C VAL A 176 6.11 -1.97 -2.27
N ASP A 177 7.32 -1.51 -2.60
CA ASP A 177 7.92 -0.31 -2.02
C ASP A 177 7.15 0.97 -2.37
N SER A 178 6.71 1.12 -3.62
CA SER A 178 5.87 2.25 -4.01
C SER A 178 4.53 2.23 -3.31
N MET A 179 3.86 1.06 -3.27
CA MET A 179 2.58 0.87 -2.61
C MET A 179 2.65 1.28 -1.13
N PHE A 180 3.64 0.78 -0.38
CA PHE A 180 3.82 1.13 1.03
C PHE A 180 4.62 2.42 1.25
N GLY A 181 5.05 3.10 0.20
CA GLY A 181 5.58 4.46 0.25
C GLY A 181 4.48 5.48 0.50
N HIS A 182 3.22 5.15 0.21
CA HIS A 182 2.07 5.98 0.53
C HIS A 182 1.64 5.83 1.99
N PRO A 183 1.63 6.89 2.81
CA PRO A 183 1.20 6.83 4.21
C PRO A 183 -0.23 6.29 4.40
N GLU A 184 -1.11 6.51 3.42
CA GLU A 184 -2.49 6.02 3.40
C GLU A 184 -2.55 4.49 3.36
N ILE A 185 -1.66 3.86 2.59
CA ILE A 185 -1.61 2.40 2.41
C ILE A 185 -0.73 1.76 3.47
N ALA A 186 0.39 2.42 3.83
CA ALA A 186 1.35 1.95 4.81
C ALA A 186 0.76 1.74 6.21
N ALA A 187 -0.31 2.47 6.56
CA ALA A 187 -0.98 2.39 7.85
C ALA A 187 -1.47 0.96 8.19
N HIS A 188 -1.84 0.17 7.17
CA HIS A 188 -2.32 -1.21 7.33
C HIS A 188 -1.33 -2.25 6.81
N ARG A 189 -0.07 -1.87 6.58
CA ARG A 189 0.98 -2.73 6.02
C ARG A 189 1.10 -4.08 6.75
N SER A 190 0.93 -4.08 8.07
CA SER A 190 1.06 -5.29 8.88
C SER A 190 -0.04 -6.34 8.63
N ALA A 191 -1.11 -6.03 7.89
CA ALA A 191 -2.11 -7.02 7.50
C ALA A 191 -1.71 -7.83 6.26
N TRP A 192 -0.82 -7.32 5.41
CA TRP A 192 -0.61 -7.84 4.06
C TRP A 192 0.31 -9.06 4.00
N ASN A 193 -0.06 -9.98 3.11
CA ASN A 193 0.77 -11.04 2.59
C ASN A 193 0.94 -10.83 1.08
N ILE A 194 2.16 -10.87 0.58
CA ILE A 194 2.49 -10.53 -0.81
C ILE A 194 3.40 -11.59 -1.39
N HIS A 195 3.01 -12.09 -2.55
CA HIS A 195 3.66 -13.19 -3.23
C HIS A 195 3.93 -12.84 -4.70
N VAL A 196 4.97 -13.44 -5.26
CA VAL A 196 5.36 -13.29 -6.66
C VAL A 196 5.47 -14.68 -7.27
N ALA A 197 4.71 -14.93 -8.33
CA ALA A 197 4.83 -16.14 -9.13
C ALA A 197 5.36 -15.78 -10.52
N HIS A 198 6.61 -16.17 -10.79
CA HIS A 198 7.13 -16.09 -12.15
C HIS A 198 6.58 -17.28 -12.94
N VAL A 199 5.72 -16.97 -13.91
CA VAL A 199 5.18 -17.94 -14.86
C VAL A 199 5.89 -17.73 -16.19
N PRO A 200 6.88 -18.57 -16.51
CA PRO A 200 7.70 -18.40 -17.69
C PRO A 200 6.86 -18.57 -18.96
N SER A 201 7.01 -17.64 -19.89
CA SER A 201 6.46 -17.74 -21.23
C SER A 201 7.50 -18.37 -22.17
N PRO A 202 7.10 -19.27 -23.08
CA PRO A 202 8.04 -19.88 -24.04
C PRO A 202 8.71 -18.87 -24.97
N VAL A 203 8.07 -17.71 -25.18
CA VAL A 203 8.55 -16.62 -26.04
C VAL A 203 8.35 -15.30 -25.30
N SER A 204 9.35 -14.42 -25.36
CA SER A 204 9.25 -13.05 -24.85
C SER A 204 8.18 -12.28 -25.62
N ALA A 205 7.29 -11.60 -24.89
CA ALA A 205 6.21 -10.82 -25.49
C ALA A 205 6.49 -9.30 -25.52
N GLU A 206 7.71 -8.86 -25.20
CA GLU A 206 8.08 -7.44 -25.01
C GLU A 206 7.65 -6.55 -26.19
N GLY A 207 7.65 -7.08 -27.42
CA GLY A 207 7.22 -6.38 -28.65
C GLY A 207 5.72 -6.46 -28.98
N GLY A 208 4.85 -6.80 -28.02
CA GLY A 208 3.39 -6.79 -28.17
C GLY A 208 2.78 -7.95 -28.96
N LEU A 209 3.36 -9.14 -28.86
CA LEU A 209 2.87 -10.32 -29.60
C LEU A 209 1.82 -11.10 -28.82
N ALA A 210 0.57 -10.81 -29.16
CA ALA A 210 -0.60 -11.55 -28.74
C ALA A 210 -0.64 -12.95 -29.39
N GLY A 211 -0.45 -14.01 -28.58
CA GLY A 211 -0.75 -15.37 -28.99
C GLY A 211 0.15 -16.47 -28.42
N SER A 212 1.35 -16.14 -27.93
CA SER A 212 2.30 -17.12 -27.38
C SER A 212 2.65 -16.92 -25.90
N SER A 213 2.10 -15.89 -25.25
CA SER A 213 2.22 -15.71 -23.80
C SER A 213 1.33 -16.71 -23.07
N ARG A 214 1.66 -17.01 -21.81
CA ARG A 214 0.97 -18.04 -21.02
C ARG A 214 -0.48 -17.68 -20.73
N PHE A 215 -0.78 -16.40 -20.53
CA PHE A 215 -2.15 -15.94 -20.25
C PHE A 215 -2.85 -15.34 -21.46
N GLY A 216 -2.32 -15.53 -22.67
CA GLY A 216 -2.95 -15.05 -23.91
C GLY A 216 -3.10 -13.54 -23.91
N MET A 217 -2.01 -12.85 -23.54
CA MET A 217 -1.89 -11.41 -23.55
C MET A 217 -2.32 -10.85 -24.91
N ASN A 218 -3.15 -9.83 -24.89
CA ASN A 218 -3.68 -9.19 -26.09
C ASN A 218 -4.08 -7.74 -25.77
N SER A 219 -4.53 -7.00 -26.79
CA SER A 219 -5.23 -5.76 -26.52
C SER A 219 -6.65 -6.05 -26.03
N CYS A 220 -7.10 -5.28 -25.04
CA CYS A 220 -8.46 -5.33 -24.50
C CYS A 220 -9.51 -5.29 -25.62
N PRO A 221 -10.43 -6.26 -25.72
CA PRO A 221 -11.56 -6.20 -26.65
C PRO A 221 -12.61 -5.14 -26.29
N THR A 222 -12.47 -4.48 -25.12
CA THR A 222 -13.31 -3.38 -24.66
C THR A 222 -12.85 -2.02 -25.20
N SER A 223 -13.55 -0.94 -24.83
CA SER A 223 -13.61 0.43 -25.41
C SER A 223 -12.30 1.14 -25.81
N SER A 224 -11.15 0.53 -25.60
CA SER A 224 -9.89 0.93 -26.20
C SER A 224 -9.09 -0.35 -26.49
N SER A 225 -9.03 -0.73 -27.77
CA SER A 225 -8.13 -1.74 -28.34
C SER A 225 -6.63 -1.38 -28.20
N LEU A 226 -6.31 -0.56 -27.20
CA LEU A 226 -5.03 0.05 -26.93
C LEU A 226 -4.45 -0.45 -25.62
N LEU A 227 -5.25 -0.89 -24.64
CA LEU A 227 -4.77 -1.34 -23.32
C LEU A 227 -4.35 -2.81 -23.33
N ALA A 228 -3.35 -3.15 -22.53
CA ALA A 228 -2.90 -4.50 -22.27
C ALA A 228 -3.97 -5.29 -21.51
N CYS A 229 -4.20 -6.51 -21.95
CA CYS A 229 -5.18 -7.43 -21.38
C CYS A 229 -4.63 -8.85 -21.40
N VAL A 230 -5.24 -9.71 -20.59
CA VAL A 230 -4.95 -11.14 -20.49
C VAL A 230 -6.25 -11.92 -20.43
N GLN A 231 -6.19 -13.24 -20.61
CA GLN A 231 -7.34 -14.13 -20.43
C GLN A 231 -7.62 -14.34 -18.92
N PRO A 232 -8.70 -13.77 -18.37
CA PRO A 232 -8.91 -13.71 -16.92
C PRO A 232 -9.05 -15.08 -16.27
N TRP A 233 -9.72 -16.02 -16.97
CA TRP A 233 -9.89 -17.39 -16.51
C TRP A 233 -8.56 -18.13 -16.39
N THR A 234 -7.66 -17.95 -17.36
CA THR A 234 -6.32 -18.55 -17.33
C THR A 234 -5.51 -17.99 -16.17
N VAL A 235 -5.52 -16.67 -15.97
CA VAL A 235 -4.85 -16.03 -14.81
C VAL A 235 -5.36 -16.62 -13.50
N ARG A 236 -6.69 -16.68 -13.31
CA ARG A 236 -7.29 -17.21 -12.07
C ARG A 236 -6.93 -18.68 -11.82
N GLN A 237 -6.85 -19.50 -12.86
CA GLN A 237 -6.40 -20.89 -12.74
C GLN A 237 -4.96 -20.98 -12.26
N PHE A 238 -4.03 -20.25 -12.88
CA PHE A 238 -2.64 -20.23 -12.44
C PHE A 238 -2.49 -19.63 -11.05
N ALA A 239 -3.16 -18.52 -10.77
CA ALA A 239 -3.16 -17.91 -9.44
C ALA A 239 -3.63 -18.89 -8.37
N ALA A 240 -4.69 -19.67 -8.63
CA ALA A 240 -5.18 -20.69 -7.70
C ALA A 240 -4.22 -21.89 -7.55
N LEU A 241 -3.42 -22.21 -8.57
CA LEU A 241 -2.37 -23.25 -8.46
C LEU A 241 -1.23 -22.82 -7.54
N TYR A 242 -0.84 -21.55 -7.59
CA TYR A 242 0.24 -21.02 -6.76
C TYR A 242 -0.24 -20.65 -5.35
N LEU A 243 -1.39 -19.99 -5.23
CA LEU A 243 -1.90 -19.45 -3.97
C LEU A 243 -3.43 -19.57 -3.92
N PRO A 244 -3.99 -20.75 -3.57
CA PRO A 244 -5.44 -20.99 -3.59
C PRO A 244 -6.30 -19.98 -2.83
N ASN A 245 -5.72 -19.30 -1.83
CA ASN A 245 -6.35 -18.29 -0.99
C ASN A 245 -5.97 -16.84 -1.36
N TYR A 246 -5.51 -16.57 -2.59
CA TYR A 246 -5.28 -15.20 -3.05
C TYR A 246 -6.54 -14.34 -2.91
N THR A 247 -6.39 -13.08 -2.52
CA THR A 247 -7.48 -12.10 -2.45
C THR A 247 -7.49 -11.17 -3.66
N ASP A 248 -6.32 -10.92 -4.24
CA ASP A 248 -6.15 -10.07 -5.42
C ASP A 248 -4.98 -10.56 -6.27
N VAL A 249 -5.02 -10.29 -7.57
CA VAL A 249 -3.98 -10.69 -8.52
C VAL A 249 -3.59 -9.50 -9.37
N LEU A 250 -2.30 -9.19 -9.37
CA LEU A 250 -1.67 -8.23 -10.27
C LEU A 250 -0.87 -8.98 -11.33
N VAL A 251 -1.15 -8.73 -12.59
CA VAL A 251 -0.39 -9.31 -13.70
C VAL A 251 0.69 -8.34 -14.16
N LEU A 252 1.95 -8.76 -14.11
CA LEU A 252 3.05 -8.08 -14.78
C LEU A 252 3.15 -8.62 -16.20
N ALA A 253 2.75 -7.81 -17.16
CA ALA A 253 2.79 -8.09 -18.58
C ALA A 253 4.11 -7.60 -19.18
N ASN A 254 4.88 -8.50 -19.80
CA ASN A 254 6.02 -8.12 -20.62
C ASN A 254 5.54 -7.55 -21.95
N ASP A 255 4.95 -6.36 -21.94
CA ASP A 255 4.44 -5.66 -23.14
C ASP A 255 4.92 -4.21 -23.09
N SER A 256 5.68 -3.78 -24.10
CA SER A 256 6.16 -2.39 -24.21
C SER A 256 5.31 -1.52 -25.15
N LEU A 257 4.26 -2.07 -25.76
CA LEU A 257 3.42 -1.40 -26.77
C LEU A 257 2.07 -0.94 -26.23
N HIS A 258 1.44 -1.70 -25.34
CA HIS A 258 0.12 -1.40 -24.83
C HIS A 258 0.20 -0.85 -23.39
N PRO A 259 -0.51 0.25 -23.05
CA PRO A 259 -0.60 0.75 -21.69
C PRO A 259 -1.30 -0.23 -20.76
N ASP A 260 -1.22 0.04 -19.47
CA ASP A 260 -1.80 -0.74 -18.38
C ASP A 260 -3.33 -0.80 -18.46
N GLY A 261 -3.94 -1.72 -17.73
CA GLY A 261 -5.40 -1.74 -17.64
C GLY A 261 -5.99 -2.82 -16.75
N LEU A 262 -7.31 -2.85 -16.75
CA LEU A 262 -8.12 -3.75 -15.95
C LEU A 262 -8.99 -4.63 -16.86
N THR A 263 -8.97 -5.94 -16.63
CA THR A 263 -9.92 -6.85 -17.30
C THR A 263 -11.35 -6.60 -16.80
N LYS A 264 -12.38 -7.00 -17.57
CA LYS A 264 -13.78 -6.85 -17.14
C LYS A 264 -14.07 -7.56 -15.82
N GLU A 265 -13.32 -8.62 -15.54
CA GLU A 265 -13.40 -9.47 -14.36
C GLU A 265 -12.56 -8.94 -13.20
N GLY A 266 -12.01 -7.72 -13.32
CA GLY A 266 -11.32 -7.01 -12.24
C GLY A 266 -9.90 -7.47 -11.97
N ILE A 267 -9.17 -7.96 -12.98
CA ILE A 267 -7.74 -8.31 -12.85
C ILE A 267 -6.91 -7.13 -13.35
N ALA A 268 -6.05 -6.61 -12.47
CA ALA A 268 -5.08 -5.57 -12.78
C ALA A 268 -3.96 -6.12 -13.67
N VAL A 269 -3.64 -5.41 -14.75
CA VAL A 269 -2.57 -5.74 -15.70
C VAL A 269 -1.69 -4.53 -15.87
N VAL A 270 -0.39 -4.68 -15.59
CA VAL A 270 0.59 -3.62 -15.72
C VAL A 270 1.66 -4.05 -16.70
N SER A 271 1.92 -3.16 -17.65
CA SER A 271 2.82 -3.32 -18.78
C SER A 271 4.18 -2.65 -18.53
N ARG A 272 5.08 -2.77 -19.51
CA ARG A 272 6.34 -2.02 -19.60
C ARG A 272 6.21 -0.77 -20.48
N PHE A 273 5.00 -0.40 -20.90
CA PHE A 273 4.77 0.75 -21.79
C PHE A 273 5.19 2.08 -21.14
N ARG A 274 4.99 2.21 -19.83
CA ARG A 274 5.32 3.40 -19.02
C ARG A 274 5.97 2.99 -17.69
N ASP A 275 5.88 3.86 -16.70
CA ASP A 275 6.31 3.58 -15.33
C ASP A 275 5.45 2.48 -14.70
N THR A 276 5.92 1.23 -14.82
CA THR A 276 5.30 0.03 -14.26
C THR A 276 5.03 0.16 -12.77
N VAL A 277 5.93 0.82 -12.02
CA VAL A 277 5.86 0.84 -10.56
C VAL A 277 4.67 1.69 -10.08
N THR A 278 4.54 2.90 -10.58
CA THR A 278 3.42 3.79 -10.20
C THR A 278 2.09 3.33 -10.83
N SER A 279 2.13 2.76 -12.02
CA SER A 279 0.94 2.22 -12.69
C SER A 279 0.39 1.00 -11.96
N ALA A 280 1.24 0.16 -11.35
CA ALA A 280 0.76 -0.94 -10.51
C ALA A 280 -0.04 -0.50 -9.30
N VAL A 281 0.35 0.60 -8.64
CA VAL A 281 -0.43 1.14 -7.52
C VAL A 281 -1.79 1.64 -8.02
N HIS A 282 -1.83 2.31 -9.18
CA HIS A 282 -3.06 2.76 -9.83
C HIS A 282 -4.02 1.60 -10.18
N GLU A 283 -3.51 0.56 -10.85
CA GLU A 283 -4.35 -0.59 -11.23
C GLU A 283 -4.82 -1.41 -10.02
N LEU A 284 -4.00 -1.51 -8.96
CA LEU A 284 -4.47 -2.04 -7.68
C LEU A 284 -5.54 -1.15 -7.04
N GLY A 285 -5.51 0.16 -7.27
CA GLY A 285 -6.61 1.06 -6.90
C GLY A 285 -7.95 0.59 -7.48
N HIS A 286 -7.95 0.11 -8.73
CA HIS A 286 -9.13 -0.50 -9.35
C HIS A 286 -9.43 -1.90 -8.81
N SER A 287 -8.50 -2.85 -8.91
CA SER A 287 -8.79 -4.27 -8.59
C SER A 287 -9.00 -4.50 -7.09
N PHE A 288 -8.17 -3.84 -6.27
CA PHE A 288 -8.18 -4.00 -4.81
C PHE A 288 -9.15 -3.05 -4.13
N ALA A 289 -9.03 -1.74 -4.38
CA ALA A 289 -9.78 -0.72 -3.65
C ALA A 289 -11.14 -0.36 -4.29
N GLY A 290 -11.43 -0.82 -5.51
CA GLY A 290 -12.68 -0.54 -6.21
C GLY A 290 -12.81 0.91 -6.67
N LEU A 291 -11.69 1.62 -6.83
CA LEU A 291 -11.66 3.03 -7.23
C LEU A 291 -11.99 3.19 -8.71
N GLY A 292 -12.52 4.36 -9.06
CA GLY A 292 -12.67 4.81 -10.44
C GLY A 292 -11.61 5.80 -10.86
N ASP A 293 -11.42 5.91 -12.17
CA ASP A 293 -10.51 6.88 -12.77
C ASP A 293 -10.97 8.32 -12.52
N GLU A 294 -10.06 9.14 -12.01
CA GLU A 294 -10.33 10.55 -11.72
C GLU A 294 -9.87 11.50 -12.83
N TYR A 295 -9.14 10.99 -13.83
CA TYR A 295 -8.63 11.80 -14.92
C TYR A 295 -9.70 12.13 -15.97
N VAL A 296 -9.39 13.15 -16.77
CA VAL A 296 -10.17 13.59 -17.93
C VAL A 296 -9.33 13.35 -19.17
N LEU A 297 -9.93 12.80 -20.23
CA LEU A 297 -9.23 12.61 -21.50
C LEU A 297 -9.45 13.80 -22.43
N PRO A 298 -8.44 14.21 -23.22
CA PRO A 298 -8.63 15.19 -24.29
C PRO A 298 -9.70 14.71 -25.28
N GLY A 299 -10.75 15.51 -25.49
CA GLY A 299 -11.90 15.14 -26.34
C GLY A 299 -13.04 14.43 -25.60
N GLY A 300 -12.89 14.14 -24.31
CA GLY A 300 -13.93 13.49 -23.49
C GLY A 300 -14.09 12.00 -23.78
N ARG A 301 -15.34 11.53 -23.84
CA ARG A 301 -15.69 10.10 -23.89
C ARG A 301 -15.02 9.38 -25.06
N LEU A 302 -14.25 8.32 -24.78
CA LEU A 302 -13.91 7.34 -25.82
C LEU A 302 -15.21 6.67 -26.34
N PRO A 303 -15.32 6.31 -27.63
CA PRO A 303 -16.47 5.57 -28.12
C PRO A 303 -16.73 4.33 -27.24
N ASN A 304 -17.98 4.10 -26.83
CA ASN A 304 -18.40 2.92 -26.06
C ASN A 304 -17.93 2.81 -24.59
N VAL A 305 -17.50 3.90 -23.93
CA VAL A 305 -17.27 3.88 -22.47
C VAL A 305 -18.58 3.62 -21.73
N LEU A 306 -18.70 2.46 -21.08
CA LEU A 306 -19.84 2.13 -20.22
C LEU A 306 -19.94 3.17 -19.08
N PRO A 307 -21.14 3.44 -18.52
CA PRO A 307 -21.21 4.20 -17.28
C PRO A 307 -20.33 3.52 -16.21
N PRO A 308 -19.78 4.30 -15.25
CA PRO A 308 -19.02 3.69 -14.17
C PRO A 308 -19.91 2.69 -13.42
N PRO A 309 -19.32 1.63 -12.84
CA PRO A 309 -20.04 0.77 -11.91
C PRO A 309 -20.77 1.64 -10.87
N PRO A 310 -22.02 1.27 -10.50
CA PRO A 310 -22.64 1.90 -9.35
C PRO A 310 -21.72 1.72 -8.15
N ASP A 311 -21.61 2.75 -7.31
CA ASP A 311 -20.94 2.70 -6.00
C ASP A 311 -19.41 2.76 -5.97
N GLN A 312 -18.76 3.34 -7.00
CA GLN A 312 -17.36 3.73 -6.86
C GLN A 312 -17.20 4.76 -5.72
N PRO A 313 -16.26 4.55 -4.79
CA PRO A 313 -16.16 5.36 -3.58
C PRO A 313 -15.57 6.76 -3.83
N ASN A 314 -14.95 7.00 -5.00
CA ASN A 314 -14.26 8.24 -5.34
C ASN A 314 -14.81 8.92 -6.61
N ILE A 315 -15.92 8.42 -7.18
CA ILE A 315 -16.58 9.02 -8.34
C ILE A 315 -18.07 9.15 -8.06
N THR A 316 -18.66 10.30 -8.39
CA THR A 316 -20.10 10.48 -8.32
C THR A 316 -20.65 11.40 -9.40
N ARG A 317 -21.94 11.28 -9.68
CA ARG A 317 -22.73 12.26 -10.44
C ARG A 317 -23.61 13.13 -9.54
N ALA A 318 -23.73 12.76 -8.26
CA ALA A 318 -24.53 13.47 -7.30
C ALA A 318 -23.86 14.80 -6.94
N THR A 319 -24.66 15.87 -6.89
CA THR A 319 -24.23 17.20 -6.46
C THR A 319 -24.78 17.58 -5.08
N ASP A 320 -25.78 16.84 -4.60
CA ASP A 320 -26.33 16.99 -3.25
C ASP A 320 -25.42 16.28 -2.23
N LEU A 321 -25.02 17.00 -1.19
CA LEU A 321 -24.07 16.54 -0.17
C LEU A 321 -24.50 15.21 0.45
N GLU A 322 -25.79 15.00 0.68
CA GLU A 322 -26.29 13.77 1.30
C GLU A 322 -26.07 12.50 0.47
N HIS A 323 -25.90 12.67 -0.83
CA HIS A 323 -25.70 11.61 -1.82
C HIS A 323 -24.24 11.52 -2.32
N ILE A 324 -23.33 12.35 -1.81
CA ILE A 324 -21.90 12.24 -2.12
C ILE A 324 -21.30 11.07 -1.30
N PRO A 325 -20.64 10.08 -1.93
CA PRO A 325 -20.14 8.89 -1.22
C PRO A 325 -19.14 9.19 -0.10
N TRP A 326 -18.37 10.27 -0.25
CA TRP A 326 -17.35 10.73 0.70
C TRP A 326 -17.79 11.95 1.53
N LYS A 327 -19.10 12.19 1.69
CA LYS A 327 -19.63 13.37 2.41
C LYS A 327 -19.06 13.56 3.82
N HIS A 328 -18.70 12.48 4.51
CA HIS A 328 -18.09 12.53 5.86
C HIS A 328 -16.64 13.04 5.87
N TRP A 329 -16.03 13.26 4.70
CA TRP A 329 -14.76 13.96 4.56
C TRP A 329 -14.91 15.43 4.16
N ILE A 330 -16.10 15.87 3.74
CA ILE A 330 -16.35 17.25 3.32
C ILE A 330 -16.63 18.10 4.55
N GLU A 331 -15.78 19.09 4.81
CA GLU A 331 -15.94 19.98 5.95
C GLU A 331 -17.15 20.91 5.77
N PRO A 332 -17.87 21.26 6.85
CA PRO A 332 -18.99 22.19 6.78
C PRO A 332 -18.61 23.52 6.11
N GLY A 333 -19.42 23.97 5.15
CA GLY A 333 -19.19 25.21 4.42
C GLY A 333 -18.31 25.09 3.16
N THR A 334 -17.79 23.89 2.86
CA THR A 334 -17.08 23.62 1.60
C THR A 334 -18.02 23.86 0.41
N PRO A 335 -17.67 24.73 -0.56
CA PRO A 335 -18.50 24.95 -1.76
C PRO A 335 -18.63 23.67 -2.60
N LEU A 336 -19.84 23.39 -3.10
CA LEU A 336 -20.15 22.26 -3.98
C LEU A 336 -20.84 22.77 -5.26
N PRO A 337 -20.25 22.64 -6.46
CA PRO A 337 -18.92 22.09 -6.74
C PRO A 337 -17.78 22.92 -6.15
N THR A 338 -16.69 22.25 -5.79
CA THR A 338 -15.48 22.84 -5.21
C THR A 338 -14.59 23.40 -6.32
N GLN A 339 -14.07 24.62 -6.12
CA GLN A 339 -13.22 25.30 -7.09
C GLN A 339 -11.78 24.80 -7.02
N LEU A 340 -11.10 24.70 -8.16
CA LEU A 340 -9.69 24.25 -8.21
C LEU A 340 -8.70 25.19 -7.50
N SER A 341 -9.12 26.41 -7.16
CA SER A 341 -8.33 27.36 -6.39
C SER A 341 -8.05 26.93 -4.94
N ASP A 342 -8.77 25.92 -4.43
CA ASP A 342 -8.52 25.29 -3.13
C ASP A 342 -8.21 23.80 -3.31
N PRO A 343 -6.97 23.42 -3.68
CA PRO A 343 -6.67 22.04 -4.09
C PRO A 343 -6.42 21.07 -2.93
N VAL A 344 -6.40 21.55 -1.68
CA VAL A 344 -6.05 20.76 -0.49
C VAL A 344 -7.29 20.17 0.17
N THR A 345 -8.42 20.83 0.06
CA THR A 345 -9.68 20.44 0.71
C THR A 345 -10.32 19.24 0.02
N VAL A 346 -10.90 18.33 0.80
CA VAL A 346 -11.79 17.30 0.25
C VAL A 346 -13.12 17.94 -0.11
N GLY A 347 -13.51 17.81 -1.38
CA GLY A 347 -14.66 18.51 -1.92
C GLY A 347 -15.33 17.73 -3.06
N LEU A 348 -15.98 18.45 -3.95
CA LEU A 348 -16.66 17.91 -5.13
C LEU A 348 -16.11 18.60 -6.38
N TYR A 349 -15.01 18.09 -6.92
CA TYR A 349 -14.32 18.67 -8.07
C TYR A 349 -14.89 18.12 -9.37
N GLU A 350 -15.31 18.98 -10.27
CA GLU A 350 -15.83 18.58 -11.58
C GLU A 350 -14.72 17.99 -12.47
N GLY A 351 -15.08 16.95 -13.21
CA GLY A 351 -14.22 16.22 -14.12
C GLY A 351 -13.70 14.93 -13.51
N ALA A 352 -14.14 13.80 -14.03
CA ALA A 352 -13.70 12.48 -13.62
C ALA A 352 -14.18 11.45 -14.65
N TYR A 353 -13.73 10.20 -14.51
CA TYR A 353 -14.18 9.09 -15.35
C TYR A 353 -14.06 9.39 -16.86
N THR A 354 -12.92 9.97 -17.25
CA THR A 354 -12.60 10.46 -18.61
C THR A 354 -13.41 11.67 -19.09
N MET A 355 -14.40 12.13 -18.33
CA MET A 355 -15.35 13.18 -18.72
C MET A 355 -14.99 14.52 -18.07
N PRO A 356 -14.97 15.64 -18.83
CA PRO A 356 -14.68 16.96 -18.26
C PRO A 356 -15.83 17.52 -17.41
N ALA A 357 -17.05 17.01 -17.54
CA ALA A 357 -18.24 17.50 -16.84
C ALA A 357 -19.21 16.37 -16.51
N GLY A 358 -20.06 16.59 -15.49
CA GLY A 358 -21.14 15.67 -15.09
C GLY A 358 -20.71 14.46 -14.23
N TYR A 359 -19.41 14.31 -14.00
CA TYR A 359 -18.81 13.42 -13.00
C TYR A 359 -17.87 14.22 -12.11
N PHE A 360 -17.79 13.84 -10.84
CA PHE A 360 -17.04 14.53 -9.82
C PHE A 360 -16.11 13.58 -9.06
N ARG A 361 -15.01 14.13 -8.54
CA ARG A 361 -13.98 13.44 -7.75
C ARG A 361 -13.72 14.16 -6.41
N PRO A 362 -13.13 13.48 -5.40
CA PRO A 362 -13.01 14.01 -4.05
C PRO A 362 -11.91 15.06 -3.85
N THR A 363 -10.84 15.01 -4.64
CA THR A 363 -9.69 15.91 -4.50
C THR A 363 -9.30 16.52 -5.85
N ALA A 364 -8.55 17.63 -5.81
CA ALA A 364 -8.09 18.25 -7.06
C ALA A 364 -7.20 17.31 -7.88
N SER A 365 -6.40 16.47 -7.21
CA SER A 365 -5.59 15.39 -7.81
C SER A 365 -5.42 14.20 -6.86
N SER A 366 -5.16 13.03 -7.43
CA SER A 366 -4.77 11.80 -6.72
C SER A 366 -4.00 10.87 -7.68
N PHE A 367 -3.50 9.73 -7.18
CA PHE A 367 -2.94 8.67 -8.02
C PHE A 367 -3.96 8.03 -9.01
N MET A 368 -5.27 8.14 -8.74
CA MET A 368 -6.31 7.76 -9.71
C MET A 368 -6.51 8.80 -10.82
N ARG A 369 -5.89 9.98 -10.67
CA ARG A 369 -5.93 11.07 -11.66
C ARG A 369 -4.62 11.20 -12.43
N VAL A 370 -3.48 11.02 -11.77
CA VAL A 370 -2.15 11.15 -12.37
C VAL A 370 -1.29 10.00 -11.84
N SER A 371 -0.95 9.06 -12.72
CA SER A 371 -0.09 7.93 -12.36
C SER A 371 1.39 8.34 -12.25
N ALA A 372 1.87 9.27 -13.09
CA ALA A 372 3.26 9.70 -13.07
C ALA A 372 3.63 10.46 -11.77
N GLY A 373 4.72 10.04 -11.12
CA GLY A 373 5.35 10.76 -10.01
C GLY A 373 4.82 10.45 -8.61
N ASN A 374 4.21 9.29 -8.41
CA ASN A 374 3.69 8.83 -7.11
C ASN A 374 2.64 9.80 -6.54
N GLY A 375 1.61 10.09 -7.33
CA GLY A 375 0.50 10.96 -6.93
C GLY A 375 -0.03 10.59 -5.54
N GLN A 376 -0.41 11.58 -4.74
CA GLN A 376 -0.93 11.31 -3.40
C GLN A 376 -2.16 10.40 -3.49
N VAL A 377 -2.26 9.42 -2.59
CA VAL A 377 -3.45 8.56 -2.52
C VAL A 377 -4.68 9.41 -2.19
N GLY A 378 -4.53 10.28 -1.19
CA GLY A 378 -5.60 11.15 -0.72
C GLY A 378 -6.55 10.44 0.25
N PRO A 379 -7.31 11.20 1.06
CA PRO A 379 -8.09 10.65 2.16
C PRO A 379 -9.20 9.69 1.71
N VAL A 380 -9.94 10.04 0.64
CA VAL A 380 -11.07 9.24 0.17
C VAL A 380 -10.62 7.92 -0.46
N ASN A 381 -9.60 7.96 -1.32
CA ASN A 381 -9.06 6.75 -1.91
C ASN A 381 -8.34 5.88 -0.87
N GLY A 382 -7.66 6.51 0.09
CA GLY A 382 -7.00 5.83 1.20
C GLY A 382 -8.00 5.14 2.14
N GLU A 383 -9.16 5.76 2.39
CA GLU A 383 -10.25 5.13 3.16
C GLU A 383 -10.81 3.90 2.44
N ALA A 384 -11.07 4.01 1.14
CA ALA A 384 -11.55 2.90 0.34
C ALA A 384 -10.54 1.73 0.36
N TRP A 385 -9.25 2.03 0.22
CA TRP A 385 -8.18 1.05 0.33
C TRP A 385 -8.16 0.38 1.70
N ALA A 386 -8.17 1.17 2.78
CA ALA A 386 -8.17 0.66 4.15
C ALA A 386 -9.37 -0.25 4.42
N LEU A 387 -10.58 0.14 3.99
CA LEU A 387 -11.78 -0.68 4.11
C LEU A 387 -11.62 -2.05 3.41
N GLN A 388 -10.99 -2.08 2.23
CA GLN A 388 -10.77 -3.32 1.49
C GLN A 388 -9.72 -4.23 2.14
N VAL A 389 -8.76 -3.69 2.90
CA VAL A 389 -7.86 -4.51 3.73
C VAL A 389 -8.66 -5.37 4.72
N TYR A 390 -9.63 -4.77 5.41
CA TYR A 390 -10.50 -5.51 6.34
C TYR A 390 -11.49 -6.43 5.61
N ALA A 391 -12.09 -5.96 4.51
CA ALA A 391 -13.13 -6.68 3.79
C ALA A 391 -12.58 -7.92 3.07
N LYS A 392 -11.45 -7.79 2.35
CA LYS A 392 -10.84 -8.89 1.60
C LYS A 392 -9.92 -9.76 2.46
N GLY A 393 -9.21 -9.16 3.41
CA GLY A 393 -8.26 -9.88 4.28
C GLY A 393 -8.86 -10.51 5.53
N GLY A 394 -10.06 -10.08 5.91
CA GLY A 394 -10.70 -10.42 7.18
C GLY A 394 -10.25 -9.49 8.31
N ALA A 395 -11.20 -9.03 9.11
CA ALA A 395 -10.92 -8.12 10.23
C ALA A 395 -10.46 -8.81 11.52
N TRP A 396 -10.68 -10.12 11.63
CA TRP A 396 -10.55 -10.88 12.87
C TRP A 396 -9.66 -12.11 12.65
N ARG A 397 -8.61 -12.28 13.46
CA ARG A 397 -7.81 -13.52 13.53
C ARG A 397 -8.62 -14.66 14.12
N ARG A 398 -9.41 -14.37 15.15
CA ARG A 398 -10.18 -15.35 15.90
C ARG A 398 -11.48 -14.75 16.39
N MET A 399 -12.56 -15.51 16.27
CA MET A 399 -13.84 -15.18 16.85
C MET A 399 -14.47 -16.41 17.51
N SER A 400 -15.14 -16.23 18.64
CA SER A 400 -15.81 -17.32 19.35
C SER A 400 -16.92 -16.76 20.26
N PRO A 401 -18.12 -17.36 20.31
CA PRO A 401 -18.62 -18.41 19.41
C PRO A 401 -18.65 -17.97 17.94
N ALA A 402 -18.95 -18.89 17.01
CA ALA A 402 -19.20 -18.48 15.63
C ALA A 402 -20.38 -17.51 15.57
N THR A 403 -20.31 -16.51 14.69
CA THR A 403 -21.40 -15.55 14.44
C THR A 403 -22.38 -16.10 13.39
N GLY A 404 -23.54 -15.47 13.25
CA GLY A 404 -24.53 -15.80 12.21
C GLY A 404 -25.66 -16.74 12.63
N SER A 405 -25.48 -17.52 13.71
CA SER A 405 -26.53 -18.33 14.32
C SER A 405 -26.83 -17.86 15.75
N PRO A 406 -28.11 -17.82 16.17
CA PRO A 406 -28.44 -17.51 17.56
C PRO A 406 -27.87 -18.55 18.53
N LEU A 407 -27.40 -18.07 19.67
CA LEU A 407 -27.00 -18.89 20.82
C LEU A 407 -28.24 -19.21 21.64
N ASP A 408 -28.44 -20.48 22.00
CA ASP A 408 -29.53 -20.90 22.87
C ASP A 408 -29.29 -20.43 24.31
N ARG A 409 -30.18 -19.58 24.81
CA ARG A 409 -30.11 -19.04 26.17
C ARG A 409 -30.19 -20.13 27.23
N LEU A 410 -30.91 -21.23 26.98
CA LEU A 410 -31.03 -22.36 27.90
C LEU A 410 -29.75 -23.20 27.95
N ALA A 411 -28.87 -23.05 26.95
CA ALA A 411 -27.56 -23.70 26.88
C ALA A 411 -26.42 -22.82 27.43
N GLN A 412 -26.72 -21.83 28.28
CA GLN A 412 -25.70 -20.97 28.87
C GLN A 412 -24.67 -21.80 29.67
N PRO A 413 -23.35 -21.57 29.47
CA PRO A 413 -22.34 -22.21 30.29
C PRO A 413 -22.43 -21.80 31.76
N ALA A 414 -22.06 -22.70 32.68
CA ALA A 414 -22.12 -22.45 34.12
C ALA A 414 -21.32 -21.20 34.56
N ASP A 415 -20.21 -20.91 33.88
CA ASP A 415 -19.35 -19.74 34.15
C ASP A 415 -19.79 -18.47 33.38
N GLY A 416 -20.96 -18.50 32.75
CA GLY A 416 -21.49 -17.43 31.91
C GLY A 416 -21.02 -17.50 30.46
N TRP A 417 -21.43 -16.50 29.67
CA TRP A 417 -21.04 -16.40 28.27
C TRP A 417 -19.62 -15.84 28.15
N ARG A 418 -18.83 -16.42 27.23
CA ARG A 418 -17.51 -15.93 26.84
C ARG A 418 -17.49 -15.65 25.35
N PHE A 419 -17.36 -14.38 25.00
CA PHE A 419 -17.18 -13.91 23.63
C PHE A 419 -15.74 -13.52 23.41
N VAL A 420 -15.16 -13.93 22.28
CA VAL A 420 -13.81 -13.59 21.86
C VAL A 420 -13.88 -12.99 20.46
N ALA A 421 -13.18 -11.87 20.30
CA ALA A 421 -12.98 -11.19 19.02
C ALA A 421 -11.55 -10.65 19.02
N GLU A 422 -10.64 -11.39 18.39
CA GLU A 422 -9.23 -11.05 18.29
C GLU A 422 -8.98 -10.36 16.93
N PRO A 423 -8.61 -9.07 16.91
CA PRO A 423 -8.38 -8.35 15.68
C PRO A 423 -7.24 -8.92 14.83
N LEU A 424 -7.29 -8.68 13.52
CA LEU A 424 -6.18 -9.01 12.63
C LEU A 424 -4.94 -8.16 12.91
N MET A 425 -5.11 -6.88 13.17
CA MET A 425 -4.01 -5.95 13.41
C MET A 425 -3.85 -5.66 14.90
N ASP A 426 -2.70 -5.14 15.29
CA ASP A 426 -2.42 -4.84 16.69
C ASP A 426 -3.21 -3.62 17.20
N ARG A 427 -3.12 -3.40 18.53
CA ARG A 427 -3.88 -2.36 19.24
C ARG A 427 -3.44 -0.92 18.93
N THR A 428 -2.33 -0.72 18.22
CA THR A 428 -1.92 0.60 17.74
C THR A 428 -2.66 1.00 16.46
N ILE A 429 -3.18 0.01 15.72
CA ILE A 429 -3.90 0.20 14.46
C ILE A 429 -5.41 0.14 14.68
N CYS A 430 -5.89 -0.75 15.57
CA CYS A 430 -7.32 -0.96 15.77
C CYS A 430 -7.71 -1.27 17.22
N GLU A 431 -8.98 -1.03 17.53
CA GLU A 431 -9.56 -1.17 18.86
C GLU A 431 -10.89 -1.92 18.77
N THR A 432 -11.14 -2.85 19.69
CA THR A 432 -12.46 -3.47 19.87
C THR A 432 -13.34 -2.63 20.78
N ARG A 433 -14.61 -2.44 20.40
CA ARG A 433 -15.63 -1.78 21.23
C ARG A 433 -16.82 -2.69 21.40
N TRP A 434 -17.03 -3.15 22.63
CA TRP A 434 -18.09 -4.10 22.96
C TRP A 434 -19.38 -3.38 23.34
N TYR A 435 -20.50 -3.96 22.93
CA TYR A 435 -21.85 -3.51 23.23
C TYR A 435 -22.68 -4.70 23.70
N VAL A 436 -23.49 -4.48 24.73
CA VAL A 436 -24.46 -5.47 25.21
C VAL A 436 -25.84 -4.81 25.18
N ASN A 437 -26.78 -5.40 24.45
CA ASN A 437 -28.11 -4.86 24.21
C ASN A 437 -28.07 -3.39 23.74
N GLY A 438 -27.16 -3.07 22.81
CA GLY A 438 -26.95 -1.73 22.26
C GLY A 438 -26.15 -0.76 23.13
N VAL A 439 -25.82 -1.11 24.38
CA VAL A 439 -25.08 -0.23 25.30
C VAL A 439 -23.59 -0.57 25.29
N GLU A 440 -22.74 0.40 24.99
CA GLU A 440 -21.28 0.23 25.00
C GLU A 440 -20.76 -0.14 26.40
N ARG A 441 -19.78 -1.04 26.45
CA ARG A 441 -18.96 -1.36 27.62
C ARG A 441 -17.62 -0.64 27.48
N ALA A 442 -17.61 0.67 27.73
CA ALA A 442 -16.46 1.53 27.47
C ALA A 442 -15.20 1.12 28.27
N GLU A 443 -15.38 0.51 29.43
CA GLU A 443 -14.32 -0.08 30.25
C GLU A 443 -13.65 -1.31 29.61
N GLN A 444 -14.28 -1.91 28.60
CA GLN A 444 -13.80 -3.07 27.84
C GLN A 444 -13.21 -2.68 26.47
N ARG A 445 -12.96 -1.40 26.23
CA ARG A 445 -12.32 -0.95 24.98
C ARG A 445 -10.94 -1.60 24.81
N GLY A 446 -10.69 -2.14 23.62
CA GLY A 446 -9.48 -2.89 23.29
C GLY A 446 -9.43 -4.32 23.86
N ALA A 447 -10.41 -4.75 24.67
CA ALA A 447 -10.47 -6.12 25.16
C ALA A 447 -10.78 -7.08 24.01
N VAL A 448 -10.00 -8.16 23.90
CA VAL A 448 -10.25 -9.23 22.90
C VAL A 448 -11.30 -10.22 23.36
N GLU A 449 -11.73 -10.13 24.62
CA GLU A 449 -12.66 -11.04 25.26
C GLU A 449 -13.66 -10.25 26.11
N LEU A 450 -14.93 -10.65 26.04
CA LEU A 450 -15.99 -10.18 26.91
C LEU A 450 -16.62 -11.37 27.64
N ARG A 451 -16.67 -11.30 28.97
CA ARG A 451 -17.38 -12.28 29.80
C ARG A 451 -18.65 -11.67 30.36
N LEU A 452 -19.76 -12.40 30.26
CA LEU A 452 -21.06 -12.00 30.79
C LEU A 452 -21.62 -13.09 31.69
N SER A 453 -21.76 -12.77 32.98
CA SER A 453 -22.41 -13.63 33.97
C SER A 453 -23.94 -13.53 33.94
N ASP A 454 -24.48 -12.44 33.39
CA ASP A 454 -25.92 -12.19 33.33
C ASP A 454 -26.59 -12.94 32.16
N ALA A 455 -27.66 -13.66 32.45
CA ALA A 455 -28.51 -14.32 31.46
C ALA A 455 -29.36 -13.33 30.64
N GLY A 456 -29.39 -12.03 30.99
CA GLY A 456 -30.19 -10.99 30.32
C GLY A 456 -29.61 -10.40 29.02
N ALA A 457 -28.41 -10.81 28.61
CA ALA A 457 -27.86 -10.40 27.31
C ALA A 457 -28.64 -11.06 26.17
N LEU A 458 -29.33 -10.27 25.35
CA LEU A 458 -30.05 -10.70 24.15
C LEU A 458 -29.21 -10.48 22.89
N GLU A 459 -28.34 -9.47 22.93
CA GLU A 459 -27.43 -9.13 21.85
C GLU A 459 -26.07 -8.72 22.41
N VAL A 460 -25.01 -9.29 21.85
CA VAL A 460 -23.63 -8.87 22.07
C VAL A 460 -23.05 -8.48 20.73
N ARG A 461 -22.59 -7.25 20.60
CA ARG A 461 -21.94 -6.73 19.40
C ARG A 461 -20.53 -6.26 19.75
N VAL A 462 -19.59 -6.46 18.84
CA VAL A 462 -18.26 -5.84 18.94
C VAL A 462 -17.94 -5.17 17.62
N ASP A 463 -17.60 -3.89 17.70
CA ASP A 463 -17.09 -3.12 16.57
C ASP A 463 -15.56 -3.15 16.60
N LEU A 464 -14.93 -3.34 15.43
CA LEU A 464 -13.52 -3.07 15.22
C LEU A 464 -13.38 -1.66 14.67
N VAL A 465 -12.74 -0.79 15.43
CA VAL A 465 -12.51 0.62 15.09
C VAL A 465 -11.08 0.80 14.62
N ASP A 466 -10.90 1.40 13.46
CA ASP A 466 -9.60 1.85 12.95
C ASP A 466 -9.14 3.10 13.70
N LEU A 467 -7.92 3.06 14.24
CA LEU A 467 -7.31 4.15 15.00
C LEU A 467 -6.38 5.01 14.14
N THR A 468 -6.11 4.58 12.90
CA THR A 468 -5.15 5.26 12.00
C THR A 468 -5.72 6.58 11.45
N GLY A 469 -7.04 6.77 11.55
CA GLY A 469 -7.75 7.91 10.99
C GLY A 469 -7.96 7.80 9.47
N ARG A 470 -7.60 6.66 8.87
CA ARG A 470 -7.85 6.38 7.45
C ARG A 470 -9.31 6.05 7.18
N ILE A 471 -10.03 5.51 8.17
CA ILE A 471 -11.47 5.30 8.09
C ILE A 471 -12.17 6.33 8.97
N ARG A 472 -12.92 7.25 8.35
CA ARG A 472 -13.82 8.19 9.03
C ARG A 472 -15.28 7.75 8.93
N LYS A 473 -15.62 7.01 7.87
CA LYS A 473 -16.95 6.44 7.67
C LYS A 473 -17.38 5.67 8.91
N ASN A 474 -18.64 5.84 9.31
CA ASN A 474 -19.21 5.20 10.49
C ASN A 474 -18.36 5.38 11.77
N ARG A 475 -17.73 6.56 11.95
CA ARG A 475 -16.86 6.87 13.09
C ARG A 475 -15.67 5.90 13.23
N GLY A 476 -15.12 5.45 12.10
CA GLY A 476 -13.95 4.57 12.03
C GLY A 476 -14.24 3.09 12.20
N VAL A 477 -15.52 2.68 12.26
CA VAL A 477 -15.87 1.25 12.33
C VAL A 477 -15.53 0.58 11.00
N ALA A 478 -14.56 -0.34 11.04
CA ALA A 478 -14.08 -1.11 9.90
C ALA A 478 -14.81 -2.46 9.75
N SER A 479 -15.25 -3.06 10.85
CA SER A 479 -16.00 -4.33 10.86
C SER A 479 -16.80 -4.46 12.15
N SER A 480 -17.86 -5.27 12.14
CA SER A 480 -18.64 -5.58 13.33
C SER A 480 -18.98 -7.07 13.37
N LEU A 481 -18.92 -7.65 14.57
CA LEU A 481 -19.48 -8.98 14.86
C LEU A 481 -20.68 -8.82 15.78
N THR A 482 -21.70 -9.66 15.59
CA THR A 482 -22.89 -9.68 16.45
C THR A 482 -23.27 -11.12 16.77
N TRP A 483 -23.54 -11.38 18.04
CA TRP A 483 -24.13 -12.60 18.57
C TRP A 483 -25.49 -12.27 19.17
N THR A 484 -26.51 -13.02 18.78
CA THR A 484 -27.83 -12.94 19.38
C THR A 484 -28.04 -14.15 20.29
N VAL A 485 -28.50 -13.93 21.51
CA VAL A 485 -28.88 -14.99 22.46
C VAL A 485 -30.40 -15.06 22.49
N ARG A 486 -30.98 -16.23 22.26
CA ARG A 486 -32.44 -16.42 22.16
C ARG A 486 -32.93 -17.51 23.09
#